data_AF-A0A178VRF0-F1
#
_entry.id   AF-A0A178VRF0-F1
#
_cell.length_a   1.000
_cell.length_b   1.000
_cell.length_c   1.000
_cell.angle_alpha   90.00
_cell.angle_beta   90.00
_cell.angle_gamma   90.00
#
_symmetry.space_group_name_H-M   'P 1'
#
loop_
_entity.id
_entity.type
_entity.pdbx_description
1 polymer ?
#
loop_
_entity_poly.entity_id
_entity_poly.type
_entity_poly.pdbx_seq_one_letter_code
_entity_poly.pdbx_strand_id
1 'polypeptide(L)'
;MVMETESKFHVLAVDDSLFDRKMIERLLQKSSCQVTTVDSGSKALEFLGLRVDDNDPNALSTSPQIHQEVEINLIITDYCMPGMTGYDLLKKVKESAAFRSIPVVIMSSENVPARISR
;
A
#
# COMPACT_ATOMS: atom_id res chain seq x y z
N MET A 1 6.99 23.87 26.74
CA MET A 1 6.27 22.58 26.72
C MET A 1 6.35 22.11 25.28
N VAL A 2 7.28 21.20 24.99
CA VAL A 2 7.50 20.70 23.63
C VAL A 2 6.33 19.76 23.35
N MET A 3 5.46 20.12 22.41
CA MET A 3 4.41 19.23 21.94
C MET A 3 5.12 18.23 21.03
N GLU A 4 5.51 17.07 21.56
CA GLU A 4 5.87 15.94 20.71
C GLU A 4 4.61 15.59 19.92
N THR A 5 4.63 15.87 18.62
CA THR A 5 3.63 15.35 17.71
C THR A 5 3.87 13.85 17.66
N GLU A 6 3.11 13.05 18.43
CA GLU A 6 3.08 11.61 18.25
C GLU A 6 2.73 11.34 16.78
N SER A 7 3.70 10.83 16.02
CA SER A 7 3.49 10.38 14.66
C SER A 7 2.52 9.20 14.72
N LYS A 8 1.29 9.44 14.28
CA LYS A 8 0.26 8.38 14.20
C LYS A 8 0.73 7.31 13.24
N PHE A 9 0.65 6.06 13.68
CA PHE A 9 0.93 4.91 12.83
C PHE A 9 0.04 4.96 11.58
N HIS A 10 0.64 4.99 10.40
CA HIS A 10 -0.06 5.20 9.14
C HIS A 10 -0.11 3.92 8.31
N VAL A 11 -1.34 3.49 8.00
CA VAL A 11 -1.64 2.36 7.13
C VAL A 11 -2.12 2.85 5.75
N LEU A 12 -1.51 2.33 4.69
CA LEU A 12 -2.03 2.42 3.33
C LEU A 12 -2.88 1.17 3.03
N ALA A 13 -4.18 1.34 2.84
CA ALA A 13 -5.11 0.27 2.49
C ALA A 13 -5.47 0.35 1.00
N VAL A 14 -5.24 -0.75 0.27
CA VAL A 14 -5.37 -0.85 -1.18
C VAL A 14 -6.39 -1.94 -1.51
N ASP A 15 -7.55 -1.57 -2.01
CA ASP A 15 -8.63 -2.52 -2.27
C ASP A 15 -9.59 -1.91 -3.29
N ASP A 16 -10.00 -2.63 -4.33
CA ASP A 16 -10.89 -2.11 -5.37
C ASP A 16 -12.37 -2.05 -4.93
N SER A 17 -12.75 -2.81 -3.90
CA SER A 17 -14.07 -2.78 -3.27
C SER A 17 -14.23 -1.59 -2.32
N LEU A 18 -15.19 -0.71 -2.63
CA LEU A 18 -15.52 0.43 -1.76
C LEU A 18 -15.98 0.00 -0.36
N PHE A 19 -16.63 -1.15 -0.26
CA PHE A 19 -17.11 -1.67 1.02
C PHE A 19 -15.95 -2.09 1.91
N ASP A 20 -15.01 -2.86 1.35
CA ASP A 20 -13.85 -3.38 2.09
C ASP A 20 -12.91 -2.24 2.49
N ARG A 21 -12.66 -1.25 1.60
CA ARG A 21 -11.95 -0.02 1.96
C ARG A 21 -12.55 0.68 3.19
N LYS A 22 -13.88 0.87 3.20
CA LYS A 22 -14.59 1.51 4.34
C LYS A 22 -14.54 0.66 5.60
N MET A 23 -14.55 -0.67 5.46
CA MET A 23 -14.44 -1.59 6.60
C MET A 23 -13.05 -1.50 7.23
N ILE A 24 -11.99 -1.59 6.43
CA ILE A 24 -10.60 -1.46 6.87
C ILE A 24 -10.36 -0.11 7.54
N GLU A 25 -10.79 0.97 6.88
CA GLU A 25 -10.68 2.33 7.40
C GLU A 25 -11.32 2.46 8.79
N ARG A 26 -12.57 2.00 8.95
CA ARG A 26 -13.27 2.08 10.25
C ARG A 26 -12.66 1.20 11.34
N LEU A 27 -12.11 0.04 10.99
CA LEU A 27 -11.48 -0.86 11.96
C LEU A 27 -10.16 -0.28 12.47
N LEU A 28 -9.35 0.28 11.58
CA LEU A 28 -8.04 0.82 11.93
C LEU A 28 -8.11 2.23 12.54
N GLN A 29 -9.08 3.06 12.15
CA GLN A 29 -9.31 4.36 12.79
C GLN A 29 -9.64 4.23 14.29
N LYS A 30 -10.28 3.12 14.70
CA LYS A 30 -10.52 2.82 16.12
C LYS A 30 -9.23 2.53 16.91
N SER A 31 -8.14 2.22 16.22
CA SER A 31 -6.85 1.81 16.78
C SER A 31 -5.84 2.98 16.84
N SER A 32 -6.31 4.23 16.75
CA SER A 32 -5.49 5.45 16.68
C SER A 32 -4.57 5.55 15.45
N CYS A 33 -4.76 4.70 14.45
CA CYS A 33 -4.00 4.75 13.20
C CYS A 33 -4.54 5.84 12.27
N GLN A 34 -3.63 6.47 11.52
CA GLN A 34 -3.99 7.15 10.30
C GLN A 34 -4.19 6.10 9.20
N VAL A 35 -5.20 6.26 8.36
CA VAL A 35 -5.47 5.33 7.25
C VAL A 35 -5.63 6.15 5.97
N THR A 36 -4.83 5.83 4.96
CA THR A 36 -5.09 6.26 3.58
C THR A 36 -5.65 5.09 2.81
N THR A 37 -6.77 5.29 2.12
CA THR A 37 -7.35 4.26 1.25
C THR A 37 -7.16 4.64 -0.22
N VAL A 38 -6.83 3.66 -1.06
CA VAL A 38 -6.74 3.79 -2.52
C VAL A 38 -7.40 2.58 -3.17
N ASP A 39 -7.91 2.73 -4.39
CA ASP A 39 -8.78 1.74 -5.04
C ASP A 39 -8.06 0.79 -6.01
N SER A 40 -6.74 0.91 -6.15
CA SER A 40 -5.99 0.14 -7.14
C SER A 40 -4.49 0.16 -6.82
N GLY A 41 -3.79 -0.89 -7.27
CA GLY A 41 -2.34 -0.97 -7.15
C GLY A 41 -1.60 0.15 -7.86
N SER A 42 -2.09 0.63 -9.01
CA SER A 42 -1.51 1.77 -9.72
C SER A 42 -1.58 3.07 -8.91
N LYS A 43 -2.72 3.38 -8.28
CA LYS A 43 -2.84 4.54 -7.38
C LYS A 43 -2.00 4.39 -6.12
N ALA A 44 -1.82 3.17 -5.61
CA ALA A 44 -0.92 2.93 -4.49
C ALA A 44 0.53 3.25 -4.86
N LEU A 45 1.00 2.86 -6.05
CA LEU A 45 2.33 3.22 -6.54
C LEU A 45 2.48 4.72 -6.75
N GLU A 46 1.48 5.37 -7.35
CA GLU A 46 1.46 6.82 -7.52
C GLU A 46 1.54 7.55 -6.17
N PHE A 47 0.77 7.09 -5.17
CA PHE A 47 0.79 7.62 -3.81
C PHE A 47 2.16 7.45 -3.15
N LEU A 48 2.84 6.33 -3.40
CA LEU A 48 4.21 6.08 -2.93
C LEU A 48 5.28 6.80 -3.78
N GLY A 49 4.90 7.57 -4.80
CA GLY A 49 5.86 8.23 -5.71
C GLY A 49 6.62 7.27 -6.63
N LEU A 50 6.15 6.02 -6.75
CA LEU A 50 6.68 5.00 -7.64
C LEU A 50 5.97 5.11 -8.98
N ARG A 51 6.69 5.49 -10.03
CA ARG A 51 6.18 5.45 -11.40
C ARG A 51 6.61 4.16 -12.08
N VAL A 52 5.65 3.54 -12.76
CA VAL A 52 5.90 2.47 -13.71
C VAL A 52 6.18 3.13 -15.06
N ASP A 53 7.28 2.78 -15.73
CA ASP A 53 7.53 3.28 -17.07
C ASP A 53 6.53 2.67 -18.06
N ASP A 54 5.91 3.49 -18.92
CA ASP A 54 4.95 3.01 -19.92
C ASP A 54 5.59 2.05 -20.95
N ASN A 55 6.92 2.12 -21.14
CA ASN A 55 7.65 1.26 -22.07
C ASN A 55 8.18 -0.03 -21.41
N ASP A 56 8.35 -0.04 -20.08
CA ASP A 56 8.75 -1.23 -19.33
C ASP A 56 7.96 -1.32 -18.01
N PRO A 57 6.94 -2.20 -17.92
CA PRO A 57 6.11 -2.33 -16.73
C PRO A 57 6.86 -2.84 -15.49
N ASN A 58 8.10 -3.30 -15.65
CA ASN A 58 8.99 -3.70 -14.56
C ASN A 58 9.99 -2.60 -14.15
N ALA A 59 10.18 -1.55 -14.96
CA ALA A 59 11.03 -0.44 -14.59
C ALA A 59 10.29 0.49 -13.60
N LEU A 60 10.81 0.57 -12.38
CA LEU A 60 10.38 1.56 -11.39
C LEU A 60 11.26 2.79 -11.45
N SER A 61 10.64 3.95 -11.62
CA SER A 61 11.30 5.24 -11.49
C SER A 61 10.70 6.03 -10.35
N THR A 62 11.54 6.49 -9.42
CA THR A 62 11.13 7.36 -8.31
C THR A 62 11.12 8.81 -8.77
N SER A 63 9.95 9.44 -8.79
CA SER A 63 9.85 10.87 -9.11
C SER A 63 10.08 11.71 -7.83
N PRO A 64 10.99 12.70 -7.84
CA PRO A 64 11.31 13.50 -6.66
C PRO A 64 10.26 14.57 -6.30
N GLN A 65 9.04 14.56 -6.87
CA GLN A 65 8.17 15.75 -6.87
C GLN A 65 6.83 15.67 -6.09
N ILE A 66 6.55 14.64 -5.29
CA ILE A 66 5.40 14.70 -4.36
C ILE A 66 5.82 14.17 -2.99
N HIS A 67 6.77 14.86 -2.35
CA HIS A 67 7.05 14.65 -0.93
C HIS A 67 6.02 15.43 -0.10
N GLN A 68 4.84 14.83 0.09
CA GLN A 68 4.24 14.95 1.41
C GLN A 68 5.01 13.90 2.23
N GLU A 69 5.71 14.31 3.29
CA GLU A 69 6.44 13.43 4.22
C GLU A 69 5.45 12.49 4.96
N VAL A 70 4.85 11.57 4.21
CA VAL A 70 3.86 10.63 4.71
C VAL A 70 4.59 9.31 4.89
N GLU A 71 5.09 9.11 6.10
CA GLU A 71 5.73 7.87 6.49
C GLU A 71 4.67 6.77 6.59
N ILE A 72 4.66 5.84 5.63
CA ILE A 72 3.80 4.67 5.68
C ILE A 72 4.47 3.57 6.51
N ASN A 73 3.76 3.09 7.53
CA ASN A 73 4.27 2.06 8.43
C ASN A 73 3.76 0.66 8.07
N LEU A 74 2.67 0.55 7.31
CA LEU A 74 2.07 -0.71 6.89
C LEU A 74 1.29 -0.53 5.58
N ILE A 75 1.39 -1.51 4.68
CA ILE A 75 0.50 -1.62 3.53
C ILE A 75 -0.40 -2.83 3.71
N ILE A 76 -1.71 -2.64 3.55
CA ILE A 76 -2.69 -3.72 3.47
C ILE A 76 -3.26 -3.69 2.06
N THR A 77 -3.23 -4.80 1.34
CA THR A 77 -3.73 -4.87 -0.03
C THR A 77 -4.64 -6.08 -0.25
N ASP A 78 -5.69 -5.95 -1.04
CA ASP A 78 -6.36 -7.11 -1.61
C ASP A 78 -5.46 -7.80 -2.64
N TYR A 79 -5.62 -9.12 -2.79
CA TYR A 79 -4.89 -9.92 -3.77
C TYR A 79 -5.46 -9.74 -5.19
N CYS A 80 -6.77 -9.76 -5.33
CA CYS A 80 -7.52 -9.85 -6.59
C CYS A 80 -8.00 -8.47 -7.07
N MET A 81 -7.08 -7.60 -7.47
CA MET A 81 -7.44 -6.30 -8.06
C MET A 81 -7.34 -6.30 -9.60
N PRO A 82 -8.20 -5.55 -10.31
CA PRO A 82 -8.11 -5.41 -11.76
C PRO A 82 -6.83 -4.66 -12.18
N GLY A 83 -6.21 -5.14 -13.26
CA GLY A 83 -5.00 -4.57 -13.86
C GLY A 83 -3.69 -4.98 -13.16
N MET A 84 -3.62 -4.89 -11.83
CA MET A 84 -2.44 -5.26 -11.04
C MET A 84 -2.87 -6.02 -9.79
N THR A 85 -2.31 -7.20 -9.54
CA THR A 85 -2.61 -7.95 -8.31
C THR A 85 -1.94 -7.34 -7.08
N GLY A 86 -2.44 -7.66 -5.88
CA GLY A 86 -1.75 -7.26 -4.63
C GLY A 86 -0.33 -7.81 -4.52
N TYR A 87 -0.07 -8.96 -5.16
CA TYR A 87 1.28 -9.53 -5.23
C TYR A 87 2.20 -8.75 -6.18
N ASP A 88 1.69 -8.29 -7.33
CA ASP A 88 2.45 -7.43 -8.23
C ASP A 88 2.81 -6.10 -7.56
N LEU A 89 1.86 -5.52 -6.80
CA LEU A 89 2.10 -4.35 -5.97
C LEU A 89 3.19 -4.62 -4.93
N LEU A 90 3.10 -5.73 -4.18
CA LEU A 90 4.10 -6.14 -3.22
C LEU A 90 5.49 -6.18 -3.86
N LYS A 91 5.63 -6.84 -5.01
CA LYS A 91 6.91 -6.98 -5.71
C LYS A 91 7.52 -5.61 -6.01
N LYS A 92 6.74 -4.71 -6.59
CA LYS A 92 7.17 -3.34 -6.92
C LYS A 92 7.56 -2.52 -5.69
N VAL A 93 6.80 -2.64 -4.61
CA VAL A 93 7.12 -1.99 -3.32
C VAL A 93 8.44 -2.52 -2.75
N LYS A 94 8.69 -3.83 -2.84
CA LYS A 94 9.93 -4.46 -2.32
C LYS A 94 11.16 -4.21 -3.19
N GLU A 95 10.98 -3.93 -4.48
CA GLU A 95 12.05 -3.51 -5.38
C GLU A 95 12.51 -2.07 -5.09
N SER A 96 11.65 -1.21 -4.53
CA SER A 96 12.03 0.14 -4.13
C SER A 96 12.86 0.15 -2.84
N ALA A 97 14.05 0.74 -2.90
CA ALA A 97 14.92 0.91 -1.74
C ALA A 97 14.26 1.69 -0.59
N ALA A 98 13.38 2.65 -0.91
CA ALA A 98 12.69 3.48 0.08
C ALA A 98 11.59 2.73 0.84
N PHE A 99 10.96 1.73 0.21
CA PHE A 99 9.75 1.09 0.76
C PHE A 99 9.92 -0.40 1.06
N ARG A 100 11.07 -1.02 0.73
CA ARG A 100 11.25 -2.47 0.94
C ARG A 100 11.09 -2.91 2.39
N SER A 101 11.37 -2.03 3.36
CA SER A 101 11.26 -2.31 4.80
C SER A 101 9.82 -2.32 5.29
N ILE A 102 8.89 -1.69 4.57
CA ILE A 102 7.50 -1.57 5.00
C ILE A 102 6.83 -2.95 4.99
N PRO A 103 6.24 -3.42 6.10
CA PRO A 103 5.46 -4.65 6.10
C PRO A 103 4.26 -4.55 5.16
N VAL A 104 3.96 -5.65 4.47
CA VAL A 104 2.81 -5.73 3.54
C VAL A 104 1.97 -6.92 3.94
N VAL A 105 0.68 -6.69 4.19
CA VAL A 105 -0.34 -7.71 4.45
C VAL A 105 -1.21 -7.83 3.22
N ILE A 106 -1.21 -9.01 2.62
CA ILE A 106 -2.10 -9.32 1.50
C ILE A 106 -3.34 -10.03 2.05
N MET A 107 -4.52 -9.47 1.79
CA MET A 107 -5.81 -10.07 2.07
C MET A 107 -6.29 -10.84 0.84
N SER A 108 -6.91 -11.99 1.07
CA SER A 108 -7.53 -12.78 0.01
C SER A 108 -8.81 -13.41 0.55
N SER A 109 -9.83 -13.47 -0.31
CA SER A 109 -11.06 -14.20 -0.06
C SER A 109 -10.91 -15.71 -0.30
N GLU A 110 -9.79 -16.14 -0.89
CA GLU A 110 -9.50 -17.54 -1.18
C GLU A 110 -8.48 -18.12 -0.20
N ASN A 111 -8.75 -19.32 0.30
CA ASN A 111 -7.79 -20.07 1.12
C ASN A 111 -7.03 -21.08 0.25
N VAL A 112 -6.15 -20.59 -0.62
CA VAL A 112 -5.31 -21.44 -1.51
C VAL A 112 -3.86 -21.42 -1.01
N PRO A 113 -3.39 -22.47 -0.30
CA PRO A 113 -2.06 -22.48 0.34
C PRO A 113 -0.90 -22.19 -0.61
N ALA A 114 -0.99 -22.62 -1.87
CA ALA A 114 0.06 -22.39 -2.88
C ALA A 114 0.33 -20.91 -3.21
N ARG A 115 -0.61 -20.01 -2.88
CA ARG A 115 -0.42 -18.54 -3.00
C ARG A 115 0.20 -17.92 -1.75
N ILE A 116 0.21 -18.66 -0.63
CA ILE A 116 0.69 -18.20 0.69
C ILE A 116 2.11 -18.72 0.96
N SER A 117 2.43 -19.94 0.52
CA SER A 117 3.77 -20.53 0.63
C SER A 117 4.63 -20.18 -0.58
N ARG A 118 5.31 -19.03 -0.55
CA ARG A 118 6.35 -18.67 -1.52
C ARG A 118 7.54 -17.99 -0.86
#